data_AF-A0A1V6NQW6-F1
#
_entry.id   AF-A0A1V6NQW6-F1
#
_cell.length_a   1.000
_cell.length_b   1.000
_cell.length_c   1.000
_cell.angle_alpha   90.00
_cell.angle_beta   90.00
_cell.angle_gamma   90.00
#
_symmetry.space_group_name_H-M   'P 1'
#
loop_
_entity.id
_entity.type
_entity.pdbx_description
1 polymer ?
#
loop_
_entity_poly.entity_id
_entity_poly.type
_entity_poly.pdbx_seq_one_letter_code
_entity_poly.pdbx_strand_id
1 'polypeptide(L)'
;MSTSSSTHTMSRLSTKLKALINSPAARPSTVPAPPNISSVYSKIAQTAQAKNVSQPSWLALSTAATMTMNSPDSLAALYQLASSTSPNHVETAELMREVGLKCISFNGIPRTINCLGAFNASLPDSVSAQLSRTPTRTPTPENISAISERGRALWNSIYRPFENKLYDKLADSHPDLPVVILNSHYGSLLSDPPRNTGAAAGRVLTSLVAVACLRAQTGVGPQVTSHVFGLRKALEDGTWASDVEGEDGARWLASDEGNEWILNSVDAIVEAISQGSGSTYAPGKAKL
;
A
#
# COMPACT_ATOMS: atom_id res chain seq x y z
N MET A 1 50.17 30.74 -12.24
CA MET A 1 48.80 30.25 -12.44
C MET A 1 48.39 29.53 -11.17
N SER A 2 47.61 30.19 -10.32
CA SER A 2 47.20 29.65 -9.02
C SER A 2 45.88 28.89 -9.18
N THR A 3 45.93 27.58 -9.00
CA THR A 3 44.75 26.71 -9.00
C THR A 3 44.02 26.89 -7.67
N SER A 4 42.97 27.71 -7.68
CA SER A 4 42.02 27.82 -6.58
C SER A 4 41.30 26.48 -6.40
N SER A 5 41.68 25.76 -5.35
CA SER A 5 40.94 24.62 -4.82
C SER A 5 39.66 25.15 -4.17
N SER A 6 38.54 25.09 -4.88
CA SER A 6 37.21 25.28 -4.31
C SER A 6 36.92 24.14 -3.33
N THR A 7 37.14 24.39 -2.04
CA THR A 7 36.66 23.51 -0.97
C THR A 7 35.14 23.60 -0.94
N HIS A 8 34.44 22.57 -1.42
CA HIS A 8 32.98 22.47 -1.29
C HIS A 8 32.58 22.45 0.20
N THR A 9 32.18 23.59 0.72
CA THR A 9 31.62 23.71 2.06
C THR A 9 30.22 23.08 2.05
N MET A 10 30.08 21.88 2.63
CA MET A 10 28.76 21.27 2.84
C MET A 10 27.90 22.20 3.71
N SER A 11 26.65 22.43 3.29
CA SER A 11 25.71 23.23 4.06
C SER A 11 25.43 22.55 5.41
N ARG A 12 25.55 23.30 6.51
CA ARG A 12 25.25 22.82 7.87
C ARG A 12 23.98 23.49 8.39
N LEU A 13 23.05 22.69 8.92
CA LEU A 13 21.83 23.21 9.54
C LEU A 13 22.16 23.86 10.89
N SER A 14 21.59 25.04 11.15
CA SER A 14 21.66 25.68 12.46
C SER A 14 20.89 24.87 13.52
N THR A 15 21.28 25.01 14.78
CA THR A 15 20.60 24.35 15.91
C THR A 15 19.11 24.70 15.95
N LYS A 16 18.75 25.97 15.69
CA LYS A 16 17.36 26.43 15.64
C LYS A 16 16.57 25.72 14.54
N LEU A 17 17.15 25.56 13.35
CA LEU A 17 16.50 24.86 12.25
C LEU A 17 16.31 23.36 12.57
N LYS A 18 17.32 22.70 13.14
CA LYS A 18 17.20 21.32 13.62
C LYS A 18 16.09 21.17 14.67
N ALA A 19 15.97 22.10 15.60
CA ALA A 19 14.91 22.08 16.61
C ALA A 19 13.51 22.24 16.01
N LEU A 20 13.35 23.11 15.00
CA LEU A 20 12.07 23.30 14.31
C LEU A 20 11.64 22.06 13.52
N ILE A 21 12.57 21.44 12.77
CA ILE A 21 12.33 20.19 12.03
C ILE A 21 11.87 19.08 12.99
N ASN A 22 12.48 18.99 14.16
CA ASN A 22 12.17 17.97 15.17
C ASN A 22 11.11 18.41 16.19
N SER A 23 10.35 19.47 15.91
CA SER A 23 9.36 19.97 16.86
C SER A 23 8.25 18.93 17.09
N PRO A 24 7.74 18.77 18.33
CA PRO A 24 6.66 17.82 18.62
C PRO A 24 5.39 18.07 17.79
N ALA A 25 5.10 19.34 17.47
CA ALA A 25 3.96 19.73 16.64
C ALA A 25 4.05 19.18 15.20
N ALA A 26 5.27 19.02 14.67
CA ALA A 26 5.50 18.48 13.33
C ALA A 26 5.40 16.95 13.26
N ARG A 27 5.39 16.26 14.42
CA ARG A 27 5.36 14.79 14.53
C ARG A 27 6.38 14.13 13.58
N PRO A 28 7.68 14.41 13.72
CA PRO A 28 8.70 14.04 12.74
C PRO A 28 8.98 12.53 12.67
N SER A 29 8.61 11.78 13.72
CA SER A 29 8.92 10.36 13.87
C SER A 29 7.80 9.47 13.34
N THR A 30 8.14 8.20 13.10
CA THR A 30 7.16 7.12 12.87
C THR A 30 6.29 6.89 14.11
N VAL A 31 5.14 6.25 13.90
CA VAL A 31 4.23 5.88 15.00
C VAL A 31 4.71 4.55 15.60
N PRO A 32 4.82 4.42 16.92
CA PRO A 32 5.22 3.15 17.54
C PRO A 32 4.09 2.11 17.47
N ALA A 33 4.46 0.83 17.51
CA ALA A 33 3.48 -0.25 17.60
C ALA A 33 2.73 -0.21 18.95
N PRO A 34 1.39 -0.23 18.96
CA PRO A 34 0.64 -0.35 20.20
C PRO A 34 0.67 -1.81 20.71
N PRO A 35 0.62 -2.06 22.03
CA PRO A 35 0.74 -3.40 22.59
C PRO A 35 -0.30 -4.41 22.09
N ASN A 36 -1.48 -3.94 21.68
CA ASN A 36 -2.59 -4.78 21.24
C ASN A 36 -2.59 -5.04 19.71
N ILE A 37 -1.62 -4.54 18.94
CA ILE A 37 -1.68 -4.60 17.47
C ILE A 37 -1.75 -6.04 16.93
N SER A 38 -0.99 -6.97 17.51
CA SER A 38 -1.01 -8.37 17.09
C SER A 38 -2.38 -9.02 17.30
N SER A 39 -3.12 -8.61 18.34
CA SER A 39 -4.49 -9.08 18.57
C SER A 39 -5.45 -8.56 17.50
N VAL A 40 -5.28 -7.31 17.05
CA VAL A 40 -6.07 -6.72 15.97
C VAL A 40 -5.84 -7.51 14.67
N TYR A 41 -4.59 -7.72 14.28
CA TYR A 41 -4.28 -8.51 13.08
C TYR A 41 -4.77 -9.95 13.20
N SER A 42 -4.65 -10.58 14.37
CA SER A 42 -5.15 -11.95 14.59
C SER A 42 -6.66 -12.06 14.39
N LYS A 43 -7.45 -11.07 14.82
CA LYS A 43 -8.90 -11.04 14.59
C LYS A 43 -9.22 -10.92 13.10
N ILE A 44 -8.51 -10.05 12.39
CA ILE A 44 -8.66 -9.88 10.94
C ILE A 44 -8.35 -11.21 10.22
N ALA A 45 -7.25 -11.87 10.57
CA ALA A 45 -6.85 -13.16 10.00
C ALA A 45 -7.89 -14.27 10.30
N GLN A 46 -8.43 -14.32 11.52
CA GLN A 46 -9.47 -15.30 11.89
C GLN A 46 -10.76 -15.10 11.09
N THR A 47 -11.22 -13.85 10.93
CA THR A 47 -12.40 -13.56 10.09
C THR A 47 -12.14 -13.92 8.63
N ALA A 48 -10.96 -13.58 8.10
CA ALA A 48 -10.56 -13.94 6.74
C ALA A 48 -10.64 -15.46 6.54
N GLN A 49 -10.04 -16.23 7.45
CA GLN A 49 -10.08 -17.69 7.41
C GLN A 49 -11.52 -18.23 7.46
N ALA A 50 -12.35 -17.72 8.38
CA ALA A 50 -13.75 -18.15 8.52
C ALA A 50 -14.62 -17.84 7.29
N LYS A 51 -14.18 -16.92 6.43
CA LYS A 51 -14.89 -16.48 5.22
C LYS A 51 -14.17 -16.91 3.93
N ASN A 52 -13.22 -17.84 4.02
CA ASN A 52 -12.45 -18.36 2.89
C ASN A 52 -11.67 -17.28 2.11
N VAL A 53 -11.32 -16.17 2.76
CA VAL A 53 -10.45 -15.14 2.19
C VAL A 53 -9.00 -15.59 2.32
N SER A 54 -8.24 -15.47 1.23
CA SER A 54 -6.85 -15.92 1.17
C SER A 54 -5.96 -15.17 2.18
N GLN A 55 -4.88 -15.83 2.59
CA GLN A 55 -3.86 -15.21 3.45
C GLN A 55 -3.22 -13.97 2.81
N PRO A 56 -2.85 -13.98 1.50
CA PRO A 56 -2.38 -12.79 0.80
C PRO A 56 -3.32 -11.58 0.90
N SER A 57 -4.65 -11.78 0.86
CA SER A 57 -5.62 -10.68 0.87
C SER A 57 -5.69 -9.95 2.21
N TRP A 58 -5.86 -10.66 3.32
CA TRP A 58 -5.89 -9.98 4.62
C TRP A 58 -4.52 -9.40 5.00
N LEU A 59 -3.42 -10.02 4.53
CA LEU A 59 -2.07 -9.51 4.72
C LEU A 59 -1.84 -8.22 3.92
N ALA A 60 -2.26 -8.17 2.66
CA ALA A 60 -2.16 -6.96 1.82
C ALA A 60 -2.97 -5.79 2.40
N LEU A 61 -4.22 -6.07 2.81
CA LEU A 61 -5.10 -5.12 3.51
C LEU A 61 -4.40 -4.54 4.75
N SER A 62 -3.91 -5.42 5.62
CA SER A 62 -3.29 -5.04 6.89
C SER A 62 -1.98 -4.29 6.70
N THR A 63 -1.16 -4.70 5.73
CA THR A 63 0.11 -4.04 5.38
C THR A 63 -0.15 -2.62 4.89
N ALA A 64 -1.08 -2.44 3.95
CA ALA A 64 -1.37 -1.14 3.35
C ALA A 64 -1.94 -0.14 4.37
N ALA A 65 -2.86 -0.58 5.26
CA ALA A 65 -3.35 0.25 6.35
C ALA A 65 -2.23 0.67 7.31
N THR A 66 -1.38 -0.27 7.71
CA THR A 66 -0.27 -0.04 8.66
C THR A 66 0.80 0.88 8.08
N MET A 67 1.14 0.72 6.81
CA MET A 67 2.07 1.61 6.10
C MET A 67 1.53 3.04 5.97
N THR A 68 0.23 3.18 5.71
CA THR A 68 -0.42 4.49 5.68
C THR A 68 -0.35 5.18 7.05
N MET A 69 -0.44 4.41 8.13
CA MET A 69 -0.22 4.91 9.50
C MET A 69 1.25 5.17 9.86
N ASN A 70 2.22 4.85 8.98
CA ASN A 70 3.66 5.05 9.18
C ASN A 70 4.16 4.40 10.49
N SER A 71 3.73 3.15 10.74
CA SER A 71 4.08 2.35 11.92
C SER A 71 4.92 1.12 11.54
N PRO A 72 6.26 1.23 11.44
CA PRO A 72 7.12 0.13 11.01
C PRO A 72 7.16 -1.05 12.00
N ASP A 73 7.16 -0.79 13.30
CA ASP A 73 7.16 -1.86 14.31
C ASP A 73 5.88 -2.69 14.26
N SER A 74 4.75 -2.07 13.89
CA SER A 74 3.49 -2.80 13.65
C SER A 74 3.58 -3.70 12.42
N LEU A 75 4.34 -3.33 11.38
CA LEU A 75 4.60 -4.21 10.24
C LEU A 75 5.45 -5.42 10.64
N ALA A 76 6.45 -5.24 11.49
CA ALA A 76 7.23 -6.36 12.01
C ALA A 76 6.34 -7.34 12.79
N ALA A 77 5.44 -6.84 13.64
CA ALA A 77 4.46 -7.66 14.35
C ALA A 77 3.48 -8.38 13.39
N LEU A 78 3.02 -7.71 12.33
CA LEU A 78 2.18 -8.30 11.29
C LEU A 78 2.89 -9.45 10.57
N TYR A 79 4.16 -9.26 10.18
CA TYR A 79 4.97 -10.29 9.54
C TYR A 79 5.18 -11.51 10.44
N GLN A 80 5.47 -11.29 11.73
CA GLN A 80 5.61 -12.38 12.70
C GLN A 80 4.34 -13.21 12.82
N LEU A 81 3.17 -12.56 12.86
CA LEU A 81 1.87 -13.26 12.87
C LEU A 81 1.62 -14.02 11.57
N ALA A 82 1.82 -13.37 10.42
CA ALA A 82 1.57 -14.01 9.13
C ALA A 82 2.50 -15.22 8.90
N SER A 83 3.76 -15.11 9.34
CA SER A 83 4.76 -16.18 9.24
C SER A 83 4.55 -17.31 10.25
N SER A 84 3.93 -17.07 11.42
CA SER A 84 3.60 -18.17 12.34
C SER A 84 2.50 -19.08 11.80
N THR A 85 1.69 -18.57 10.87
CA THR A 85 0.60 -19.30 10.21
C THR A 85 0.96 -19.90 8.85
N SER A 86 2.16 -19.61 8.31
CA SER A 86 2.58 -20.04 6.97
C SER A 86 4.06 -20.42 6.95
N PRO A 87 4.45 -21.56 6.35
CA PRO A 87 5.86 -21.93 6.21
C PRO A 87 6.63 -21.02 5.22
N ASN A 88 5.93 -20.23 4.40
CA ASN A 88 6.52 -19.44 3.32
C ASN A 88 6.90 -18.02 3.80
N HIS A 89 7.89 -17.96 4.71
CA HIS A 89 8.32 -16.71 5.33
C HIS A 89 8.86 -15.70 4.31
N VAL A 90 9.62 -16.17 3.30
CA VAL A 90 10.18 -15.31 2.24
C VAL A 90 9.07 -14.73 1.36
N GLU A 91 8.10 -15.54 0.93
CA GLU A 91 6.98 -15.07 0.12
C GLU A 91 6.11 -14.06 0.88
N THR A 92 5.91 -14.29 2.18
CA THR A 92 5.21 -13.35 3.07
C THR A 92 5.92 -11.99 3.09
N ALA A 93 7.25 -11.99 3.28
CA ALA A 93 8.04 -10.75 3.26
C ALA A 93 8.02 -10.07 1.88
N GLU A 94 8.14 -10.83 0.79
CA GLU A 94 8.07 -10.31 -0.58
C GLU A 94 6.72 -9.67 -0.89
N LEU A 95 5.61 -10.29 -0.45
CA LEU A 95 4.28 -9.72 -0.63
C LEU A 95 4.12 -8.41 0.14
N MET A 96 4.57 -8.36 1.40
CA MET A 96 4.53 -7.13 2.19
C MET A 96 5.38 -6.01 1.56
N ARG A 97 6.55 -6.35 1.00
CA ARG A 97 7.40 -5.40 0.25
C ARG A 97 6.70 -4.88 -1.01
N GLU A 98 6.08 -5.76 -1.79
CA GLU A 98 5.37 -5.41 -3.02
C GLU A 98 4.13 -4.54 -2.73
N VAL A 99 3.31 -4.93 -1.75
CA VAL A 99 2.18 -4.12 -1.26
C VAL A 99 2.67 -2.75 -0.81
N GLY A 100 3.78 -2.72 -0.07
CA GLY A 100 4.32 -1.46 0.43
C GLY A 100 4.87 -0.53 -0.63
N LEU A 101 5.42 -1.09 -1.70
CA LEU A 101 5.79 -0.31 -2.88
C LEU A 101 4.53 0.28 -3.54
N LYS A 102 3.47 -0.53 -3.76
CA LYS A 102 2.21 -0.07 -4.37
C LYS A 102 1.50 1.02 -3.55
N CYS A 103 1.70 1.05 -2.23
CA CYS A 103 1.17 2.10 -1.37
C CYS A 103 1.59 3.53 -1.78
N ILE A 104 2.70 3.70 -2.50
CA ILE A 104 3.20 5.01 -2.97
C ILE A 104 2.10 5.81 -3.70
N SER A 105 1.25 5.14 -4.49
CA SER A 105 0.17 5.80 -5.23
C SER A 105 -0.87 6.47 -4.34
N PHE A 106 -0.95 6.10 -3.06
CA PHE A 106 -2.00 6.53 -2.16
C PHE A 106 -1.44 7.29 -0.95
N ASN A 107 -0.40 6.76 -0.29
CA ASN A 107 0.18 7.39 0.92
C ASN A 107 1.47 8.19 0.65
N GLY A 108 2.07 8.04 -0.53
CA GLY A 108 3.26 8.79 -0.92
C GLY A 108 4.60 8.21 -0.44
N ILE A 109 5.65 8.64 -1.13
CA ILE A 109 7.00 8.07 -1.05
C ILE A 109 7.61 8.07 0.38
N PRO A 110 7.54 9.16 1.17
CA PRO A 110 8.25 9.20 2.46
C PRO A 110 7.84 8.11 3.45
N ARG A 111 6.54 7.79 3.55
CA ARG A 111 6.05 6.72 4.44
C ARG A 111 6.46 5.35 3.94
N THR A 112 6.42 5.13 2.63
CA THR A 112 6.94 3.90 2.02
C THR A 112 8.44 3.72 2.32
N ILE A 113 9.25 4.78 2.23
CA ILE A 113 10.69 4.72 2.57
C ILE A 113 10.87 4.31 4.03
N ASN A 114 10.21 5.00 4.96
CA ASN A 114 10.31 4.71 6.39
C ASN A 114 9.94 3.25 6.69
N CYS A 115 8.77 2.84 6.22
CA CYS A 115 8.22 1.52 6.51
C CYS A 115 9.02 0.39 5.84
N LEU A 116 9.36 0.48 4.55
CA LEU A 116 10.11 -0.58 3.88
C LEU A 116 11.55 -0.68 4.39
N GLY A 117 12.20 0.44 4.70
CA GLY A 117 13.55 0.46 5.26
C GLY A 117 13.61 -0.23 6.62
N ALA A 118 12.73 0.16 7.55
CA ALA A 118 12.65 -0.44 8.87
C ALA A 118 12.15 -1.90 8.81
N PHE A 119 11.18 -2.20 7.94
CA PHE A 119 10.68 -3.56 7.75
C PHE A 119 11.81 -4.50 7.31
N ASN A 120 12.58 -4.14 6.28
CA ASN A 120 13.72 -4.93 5.83
C ASN A 120 14.76 -5.16 6.93
N ALA A 121 15.02 -4.15 7.78
CA ALA A 121 15.93 -4.27 8.92
C ALA A 121 15.40 -5.15 10.06
N SER A 122 14.08 -5.35 10.13
CA SER A 122 13.43 -6.17 11.16
C SER A 122 13.34 -7.67 10.81
N LEU A 123 13.61 -8.03 9.54
CA LEU A 123 13.49 -9.41 9.07
C LEU A 123 14.65 -10.28 9.57
N PRO A 124 14.41 -11.57 9.89
CA PRO A 124 15.49 -12.52 10.18
C PRO A 124 16.46 -12.64 9.00
N ASP A 125 17.75 -12.84 9.28
CA ASP A 125 18.79 -12.99 8.25
C ASP A 125 18.50 -14.12 7.25
N SER A 126 17.91 -15.22 7.74
CA SER A 126 17.50 -16.35 6.90
C SER A 126 16.46 -15.96 5.85
N VAL A 127 15.67 -14.92 6.10
CA VAL A 127 14.66 -14.39 5.18
C VAL A 127 15.26 -13.28 4.32
N SER A 128 15.92 -12.30 4.93
CA SER A 128 16.47 -11.13 4.24
C SER A 128 17.53 -11.49 3.19
N ALA A 129 18.28 -12.58 3.40
CA ALA A 129 19.26 -13.10 2.45
C ALA A 129 18.63 -13.66 1.17
N GLN A 130 17.37 -14.12 1.22
CA GLN A 130 16.66 -14.79 0.11
C GLN A 130 15.72 -13.84 -0.66
N LEU A 131 15.58 -12.61 -0.18
CA LEU A 131 14.74 -11.60 -0.81
C LEU A 131 15.22 -11.24 -2.23
N SER A 132 14.27 -10.96 -3.12
CA SER A 132 14.52 -10.43 -4.45
C SER A 132 15.25 -9.09 -4.39
N ARG A 133 16.33 -8.98 -5.18
CA ARG A 133 17.18 -7.79 -5.30
C ARG A 133 17.22 -7.19 -6.71
N THR A 134 16.56 -7.85 -7.67
CA THR A 134 16.56 -7.44 -9.08
C THR A 134 15.41 -6.47 -9.35
N PRO A 135 15.67 -5.24 -9.84
CA PRO A 135 14.60 -4.33 -10.26
C PRO A 135 13.82 -4.88 -11.47
N THR A 136 12.50 -4.82 -11.42
CA THR A 136 11.60 -5.32 -12.49
C THR A 136 10.80 -4.23 -13.20
N ARG A 137 10.97 -2.96 -12.80
CA ARG A 137 10.15 -1.82 -13.25
C ARG A 137 10.91 -0.74 -14.00
N THR A 138 12.17 -1.01 -14.39
CA THR A 138 12.97 -0.05 -15.17
C THR A 138 12.32 0.16 -16.54
N PRO A 139 11.87 1.38 -16.88
CA PRO A 139 11.33 1.65 -18.20
C PRO A 139 12.47 1.66 -19.23
N THR A 140 12.24 1.02 -20.37
CA THR A 140 13.13 1.03 -21.52
C THR A 140 12.31 1.28 -22.79
N PRO A 141 12.92 1.74 -23.91
CA PRO A 141 12.21 1.88 -25.17
C PRO A 141 11.48 0.61 -25.62
N GLU A 142 12.01 -0.57 -25.28
CA GLU A 142 11.47 -1.87 -25.66
C GLU A 142 10.25 -2.28 -24.83
N ASN A 143 10.14 -1.82 -23.58
CA ASN A 143 9.07 -2.24 -22.68
C ASN A 143 8.01 -1.17 -22.41
N ILE A 144 8.26 0.10 -22.75
CA ILE A 144 7.40 1.23 -22.35
C ILE A 144 5.96 1.08 -22.84
N SER A 145 5.74 0.59 -24.06
CA SER A 145 4.39 0.33 -24.59
C SER A 145 3.67 -0.74 -23.75
N ALA A 146 4.35 -1.81 -23.40
CA ALA A 146 3.81 -2.86 -22.53
C ALA A 146 3.54 -2.35 -21.11
N ILE A 147 4.23 -1.29 -20.65
CA ILE A 147 3.92 -0.58 -19.38
C ILE A 147 2.59 0.17 -19.48
N SER A 148 2.43 0.96 -20.54
CA SER A 148 1.20 1.72 -20.76
C SER A 148 -0.01 0.81 -20.97
N GLU A 149 0.14 -0.29 -21.73
CA GLU A 149 -0.94 -1.25 -22.02
C GLU A 149 -1.46 -1.94 -20.76
N ARG A 150 -0.59 -2.51 -19.93
CA ARG A 150 -1.02 -3.17 -18.68
C ARG A 150 -1.61 -2.16 -17.68
N GLY A 151 -1.10 -0.93 -17.66
CA GLY A 151 -1.67 0.15 -16.86
C GLY A 151 -3.09 0.49 -17.29
N ARG A 152 -3.31 0.59 -18.61
CA ARG A 152 -4.64 0.80 -19.18
C ARG A 152 -5.58 -0.38 -18.95
N ALA A 153 -5.10 -1.61 -19.07
CA ALA A 153 -5.89 -2.79 -18.77
C ALA A 153 -6.38 -2.80 -17.32
N LEU A 154 -5.48 -2.52 -16.36
CA LEU A 154 -5.84 -2.41 -14.95
C LEU A 154 -6.82 -1.26 -14.68
N TRP A 155 -6.59 -0.09 -15.27
CA TRP A 155 -7.49 1.06 -15.18
C TRP A 155 -8.90 0.72 -15.67
N ASN A 156 -9.01 0.11 -16.85
CA ASN A 156 -10.30 -0.29 -17.43
C ASN A 156 -10.99 -1.34 -16.54
N SER A 157 -10.27 -2.34 -16.04
CA SER A 157 -10.84 -3.34 -15.14
C SER A 157 -11.38 -2.74 -13.83
N ILE A 158 -10.76 -1.67 -13.31
CA ILE A 158 -11.24 -1.00 -12.09
C ILE A 158 -12.43 -0.06 -12.38
N TYR A 159 -12.35 0.73 -13.45
CA TYR A 159 -13.25 1.86 -13.64
C TYR A 159 -14.38 1.64 -14.64
N ARG A 160 -14.43 0.52 -15.37
CA ARG A 160 -15.52 0.25 -16.33
C ARG A 160 -16.93 0.40 -15.74
N PRO A 161 -17.91 0.89 -16.50
CA PRO A 161 -17.82 1.45 -17.86
C PRO A 161 -17.47 2.96 -17.87
N PHE A 162 -16.92 3.49 -16.78
CA PHE A 162 -16.65 4.93 -16.61
C PHE A 162 -15.16 5.28 -16.77
N GLU A 163 -14.33 4.36 -17.24
CA GLU A 163 -12.88 4.51 -17.33
C GLU A 163 -12.46 5.71 -18.21
N ASN A 164 -13.14 5.94 -19.33
CA ASN A 164 -12.86 7.08 -20.21
C ASN A 164 -13.45 8.36 -19.62
N LYS A 165 -14.69 8.30 -19.14
CA LYS A 165 -15.35 9.45 -18.51
C LYS A 165 -14.58 9.97 -17.29
N LEU A 166 -14.01 9.07 -16.49
CA LEU A 166 -13.16 9.44 -15.35
C LEU A 166 -11.85 10.05 -15.83
N TYR A 167 -11.22 9.48 -16.86
CA TYR A 167 -10.02 10.04 -17.46
C TYR A 167 -10.25 11.48 -17.94
N ASP A 168 -11.31 11.71 -18.71
CA ASP A 168 -11.66 13.03 -19.26
C ASP A 168 -11.97 14.03 -18.13
N LYS A 169 -12.73 13.60 -17.11
CA LYS A 169 -13.03 14.44 -15.95
C LYS A 169 -11.79 14.86 -15.16
N LEU A 170 -10.77 14.00 -15.07
CA LEU A 170 -9.49 14.34 -14.47
C LEU A 170 -8.71 15.34 -15.36
N ALA A 171 -8.77 15.18 -16.69
CA ALA A 171 -8.16 16.10 -17.64
C ALA A 171 -8.75 17.52 -17.55
N ASP A 172 -10.05 17.64 -17.27
CA ASP A 172 -10.73 18.94 -17.05
C ASP A 172 -10.12 19.72 -15.88
N SER A 173 -9.58 19.01 -14.87
CA SER A 173 -8.93 19.64 -13.72
C SER A 173 -7.49 20.02 -14.04
N HIS A 174 -6.78 19.16 -14.77
CA HIS A 174 -5.46 19.41 -15.32
C HIS A 174 -5.14 18.37 -16.41
N PRO A 175 -4.69 18.76 -17.62
CA PRO A 175 -4.52 17.81 -18.74
C PRO A 175 -3.52 16.67 -18.44
N ASP A 176 -2.45 16.96 -17.69
CA ASP A 176 -1.46 15.95 -17.32
C ASP A 176 -1.88 15.03 -16.16
N LEU A 177 -2.93 15.38 -15.39
CA LEU A 177 -3.33 14.61 -14.21
C LEU A 177 -3.65 13.14 -14.56
N PRO A 178 -4.57 12.84 -15.50
CA PRO A 178 -4.84 11.46 -15.86
C PRO A 178 -3.67 10.79 -16.59
N VAL A 179 -2.83 11.55 -17.31
CA VAL A 179 -1.63 11.03 -17.97
C VAL A 179 -0.63 10.48 -16.95
N VAL A 180 -0.34 11.26 -15.90
CA VAL A 180 0.58 10.87 -14.82
C VAL A 180 -0.01 9.72 -14.01
N ILE A 181 -1.29 9.78 -13.64
CA ILE A 181 -1.97 8.69 -12.93
C ILE A 181 -1.88 7.39 -13.74
N LEU A 182 -2.27 7.42 -15.02
CA LEU A 182 -2.33 6.21 -15.83
C LEU A 182 -0.94 5.60 -16.07
N ASN A 183 0.04 6.39 -16.52
CA ASN A 183 1.34 5.86 -16.91
C ASN A 183 2.27 5.60 -15.73
N SER A 184 2.31 6.53 -14.76
CA SER A 184 3.26 6.46 -13.64
C SER A 184 2.72 5.63 -12.48
N HIS A 185 1.42 5.69 -12.21
CA HIS A 185 0.82 4.93 -11.11
C HIS A 185 0.26 3.59 -11.60
N TYR A 186 -0.65 3.57 -12.57
CA TYR A 186 -1.27 2.31 -13.00
C TYR A 186 -0.30 1.44 -13.81
N GLY A 187 0.40 2.03 -14.78
CA GLY A 187 1.37 1.31 -15.63
C GLY A 187 2.65 0.93 -14.90
N SER A 188 3.34 1.90 -14.31
CA SER A 188 4.68 1.65 -13.78
C SER A 188 4.69 1.03 -12.37
N LEU A 189 3.63 1.25 -11.58
CA LEU A 189 3.62 0.88 -10.15
C LEU A 189 2.57 -0.19 -9.78
N LEU A 190 1.28 0.09 -10.01
CA LEU A 190 0.16 -0.72 -9.52
C LEU A 190 -0.07 -1.99 -10.33
N SER A 191 0.13 -1.96 -11.65
CA SER A 191 0.15 -3.19 -12.44
C SER A 191 1.41 -4.00 -12.15
N ASP A 192 1.28 -5.33 -12.15
CA ASP A 192 2.44 -6.19 -11.92
C ASP A 192 3.34 -6.22 -13.16
N PRO A 193 4.65 -5.94 -13.03
CA PRO A 193 5.61 -6.20 -14.08
C PRO A 193 5.78 -7.72 -14.31
N PRO A 194 6.20 -8.13 -15.52
CA PRO A 194 6.71 -9.46 -15.76
C PRO A 194 7.87 -9.75 -14.80
N ARG A 195 7.80 -10.85 -14.04
CA ARG A 195 8.81 -11.19 -13.04
C ARG A 195 8.95 -12.70 -12.85
N ASN A 196 10.17 -13.13 -12.52
CA ASN A 196 10.50 -14.50 -12.12
C ASN A 196 10.86 -14.62 -10.62
N THR A 197 10.96 -13.48 -9.91
CA THR A 197 11.29 -13.40 -8.49
C THR A 197 10.44 -12.35 -7.79
N GLY A 198 10.30 -12.48 -6.47
CA GLY A 198 9.44 -11.63 -5.64
C GLY A 198 7.96 -11.97 -5.78
N ALA A 199 7.11 -11.27 -5.03
CA ALA A 199 5.67 -11.48 -5.03
C ALA A 199 4.97 -10.56 -6.03
N ALA A 200 3.80 -11.00 -6.52
CA ALA A 200 2.85 -10.14 -7.23
C ALA A 200 1.72 -9.73 -6.27
N ALA A 201 1.18 -8.54 -6.46
CA ALA A 201 -0.02 -8.11 -5.75
C ALA A 201 -1.10 -7.88 -6.82
N GLY A 202 -1.72 -8.94 -7.29
CA GLY A 202 -2.57 -8.95 -8.48
C GLY A 202 -3.83 -8.09 -8.38
N ARG A 203 -4.84 -8.43 -9.17
CA ARG A 203 -6.00 -7.56 -9.40
C ARG A 203 -6.84 -7.29 -8.15
N VAL A 204 -7.15 -8.31 -7.37
CA VAL A 204 -7.88 -8.23 -6.09
C VAL A 204 -7.01 -7.54 -5.05
N LEU A 205 -5.75 -7.96 -4.92
CA LEU A 205 -4.82 -7.38 -3.95
C LEU A 205 -4.58 -5.88 -4.18
N THR A 206 -4.42 -5.45 -5.44
CA THR A 206 -4.29 -4.03 -5.78
C THR A 206 -5.52 -3.22 -5.37
N SER A 207 -6.73 -3.77 -5.52
CA SER A 207 -7.96 -3.15 -5.03
C SER A 207 -7.98 -3.06 -3.50
N LEU A 208 -7.59 -4.12 -2.79
CA LEU A 208 -7.51 -4.11 -1.31
C LEU A 208 -6.50 -3.08 -0.81
N VAL A 209 -5.32 -3.00 -1.43
CA VAL A 209 -4.29 -1.99 -1.10
C VAL A 209 -4.84 -0.58 -1.28
N ALA A 210 -5.52 -0.31 -2.39
CA ALA A 210 -6.11 1.00 -2.64
C ALA A 210 -7.18 1.36 -1.61
N VAL A 211 -8.13 0.46 -1.34
CA VAL A 211 -9.18 0.70 -0.32
C VAL A 211 -8.55 0.92 1.05
N ALA A 212 -7.56 0.11 1.44
CA ALA A 212 -6.88 0.21 2.72
C ALA A 212 -6.18 1.56 2.90
N CYS A 213 -5.35 1.96 1.93
CA CYS A 213 -4.64 3.22 1.99
C CYS A 213 -5.60 4.41 2.03
N LEU A 214 -6.59 4.44 1.13
CA LEU A 214 -7.51 5.57 1.02
C LEU A 214 -8.42 5.67 2.25
N ARG A 215 -8.88 4.55 2.81
CA ARG A 215 -9.66 4.53 4.06
C ARG A 215 -8.80 4.99 5.24
N ALA A 216 -7.57 4.48 5.38
CA ALA A 216 -6.65 4.88 6.44
C ALA A 216 -6.18 6.34 6.32
N GLN A 217 -6.08 6.88 5.11
CA GLN A 217 -5.72 8.28 4.87
C GLN A 217 -6.83 9.25 5.28
N THR A 218 -8.11 8.85 5.16
CA THR A 218 -9.30 9.71 5.36
C THR A 218 -9.39 10.88 4.37
N GLY A 219 -10.55 11.57 4.32
CA GLY A 219 -10.76 12.74 3.45
C GLY A 219 -10.92 12.46 1.95
N VAL A 220 -10.90 11.19 1.53
CA VAL A 220 -10.92 10.75 0.11
C VAL A 220 -12.04 9.74 -0.18
N GLY A 221 -13.22 9.98 0.41
CA GLY A 221 -14.40 9.11 0.29
C GLY A 221 -14.76 8.69 -1.15
N PRO A 222 -14.83 9.62 -2.13
CA PRO A 222 -15.10 9.26 -3.52
C PRO A 222 -14.12 8.26 -4.12
N GLN A 223 -12.84 8.33 -3.74
CA GLN A 223 -11.80 7.41 -4.19
C GLN A 223 -12.00 6.03 -3.52
N VAL A 224 -12.29 5.98 -2.22
CA VAL A 224 -12.63 4.73 -1.51
C VAL A 224 -13.81 4.04 -2.20
N THR A 225 -14.91 4.76 -2.45
CA THR A 225 -16.08 4.24 -3.17
C THR A 225 -15.70 3.66 -4.53
N SER A 226 -14.87 4.38 -5.28
CA SER A 226 -14.45 3.95 -6.61
C SER A 226 -13.65 2.64 -6.59
N HIS A 227 -12.77 2.45 -5.60
CA HIS A 227 -11.97 1.22 -5.45
C HIS A 227 -12.76 0.06 -4.83
N VAL A 228 -13.78 0.32 -4.01
CA VAL A 228 -14.74 -0.70 -3.57
C VAL A 228 -15.52 -1.24 -4.76
N PHE A 229 -16.07 -0.38 -5.62
CA PHE A 229 -16.67 -0.83 -6.88
C PHE A 229 -15.66 -1.55 -7.78
N GLY A 230 -14.42 -1.06 -7.83
CA GLY A 230 -13.33 -1.73 -8.53
C GLY A 230 -13.08 -3.16 -8.05
N LEU A 231 -13.13 -3.41 -6.73
CA LEU A 231 -12.99 -4.76 -6.17
C LEU A 231 -14.15 -5.66 -6.63
N ARG A 232 -15.39 -5.17 -6.52
CA ARG A 232 -16.59 -5.94 -6.93
C ARG A 232 -16.56 -6.33 -8.41
N LYS A 233 -16.11 -5.41 -9.26
CA LYS A 233 -15.93 -5.65 -10.69
C LYS A 233 -14.92 -6.74 -11.01
N ALA A 234 -13.93 -6.98 -10.14
CA ALA A 234 -13.00 -8.09 -10.37
C ALA A 234 -13.73 -9.44 -10.34
N LEU A 235 -14.81 -9.58 -9.56
CA LEU A 235 -15.68 -10.76 -9.58
C LEU A 235 -16.45 -10.85 -10.90
N GLU A 236 -17.04 -9.73 -11.35
CA GLU A 236 -17.91 -9.67 -12.53
C GLU A 236 -17.18 -9.99 -13.84
N ASP A 237 -15.92 -9.59 -14.01
CA ASP A 237 -15.12 -9.88 -15.21
C ASP A 237 -14.26 -11.15 -15.08
N GLY A 238 -14.33 -11.84 -13.94
CA GLY A 238 -13.53 -13.05 -13.69
C GLY A 238 -12.04 -12.79 -13.48
N THR A 239 -11.57 -11.53 -13.45
CA THR A 239 -10.14 -11.21 -13.29
C THR A 239 -9.59 -11.57 -11.91
N TRP A 240 -10.47 -11.89 -10.95
CA TRP A 240 -10.09 -12.47 -9.66
C TRP A 240 -9.44 -13.85 -9.77
N ALA A 241 -9.83 -14.65 -10.78
CA ALA A 241 -9.47 -16.07 -10.87
C ALA A 241 -7.98 -16.32 -11.17
N SER A 242 -7.28 -15.32 -11.72
CA SER A 242 -5.83 -15.37 -11.96
C SER A 242 -5.01 -14.73 -10.85
N ASP A 243 -5.63 -14.33 -9.73
CA ASP A 243 -4.97 -13.72 -8.59
C ASP A 243 -4.78 -14.73 -7.44
N VAL A 244 -5.25 -14.41 -6.22
CA VAL A 244 -4.98 -15.19 -5.00
C VAL A 244 -6.21 -15.84 -4.37
N GLU A 245 -7.41 -15.48 -4.81
CA GLU A 245 -8.65 -15.90 -4.16
C GLU A 245 -9.23 -17.19 -4.76
N GLY A 246 -9.82 -18.02 -3.89
CA GLY A 246 -10.81 -19.00 -4.30
C GLY A 246 -12.17 -18.33 -4.57
N GLU A 247 -13.07 -19.03 -5.28
CA GLU A 247 -14.37 -18.45 -5.69
C GLU A 247 -15.19 -17.93 -4.50
N ASP A 248 -15.27 -18.70 -3.41
CA ASP A 248 -16.03 -18.32 -2.21
C ASP A 248 -15.48 -17.03 -1.57
N GLY A 249 -14.15 -16.95 -1.44
CA GLY A 249 -13.46 -15.78 -0.91
C GLY A 249 -13.65 -14.55 -1.79
N ALA A 250 -13.49 -14.69 -3.11
CA ALA A 250 -13.71 -13.62 -4.07
C ALA A 250 -15.16 -13.11 -4.05
N ARG A 251 -16.14 -14.03 -4.01
CA ARG A 251 -17.57 -13.71 -3.94
C ARG A 251 -17.91 -12.97 -2.64
N TRP A 252 -17.34 -13.41 -1.53
CA TRP A 252 -17.56 -12.76 -0.24
C TRP A 252 -16.91 -11.38 -0.18
N LEU A 253 -15.66 -11.22 -0.64
CA LEU A 253 -14.97 -9.92 -0.70
C LEU A 253 -15.70 -8.90 -1.59
N ALA A 254 -16.40 -9.35 -2.62
CA ALA A 254 -17.20 -8.51 -3.52
C ALA A 254 -18.65 -8.25 -3.02
N SER A 255 -19.01 -8.78 -1.86
CA SER A 255 -20.32 -8.52 -1.22
C SER A 255 -20.26 -7.28 -0.32
N ASP A 256 -21.45 -6.78 0.06
CA ASP A 256 -21.54 -5.68 1.02
C ASP A 256 -20.94 -6.07 2.38
N GLU A 257 -21.16 -7.30 2.87
CA GLU A 257 -20.57 -7.82 4.11
C GLU A 257 -19.03 -7.81 4.05
N GLY A 258 -18.46 -8.28 2.94
CA GLY A 258 -17.00 -8.28 2.74
C GLY A 258 -16.42 -6.87 2.62
N ASN A 259 -17.13 -5.95 1.96
CA ASN A 259 -16.71 -4.55 1.87
C ASN A 259 -16.80 -3.82 3.22
N GLU A 260 -17.83 -4.08 4.02
CA GLU A 260 -17.92 -3.60 5.39
C GLU A 260 -16.77 -4.16 6.24
N TRP A 261 -16.46 -5.45 6.15
CA TRP A 261 -15.34 -6.07 6.84
C TRP A 261 -13.99 -5.42 6.46
N ILE A 262 -13.76 -5.15 5.17
CA ILE A 262 -12.56 -4.45 4.70
C ILE A 262 -12.42 -3.09 5.39
N LEU A 263 -13.47 -2.28 5.36
CA LEU A 263 -13.45 -0.92 5.93
C LEU A 263 -13.28 -0.95 7.45
N ASN A 264 -14.02 -1.83 8.14
CA ASN A 264 -13.94 -1.98 9.60
C ASN A 264 -12.58 -2.52 10.05
N SER A 265 -11.94 -3.39 9.25
CA SER A 265 -10.58 -3.89 9.53
C SER A 265 -9.54 -2.78 9.43
N VAL A 266 -9.66 -1.91 8.43
CA VAL A 266 -8.79 -0.73 8.30
C VAL A 266 -8.99 0.20 9.49
N ASP A 267 -10.24 0.49 9.84
CA ASP A 267 -10.55 1.34 10.99
C ASP A 267 -10.01 0.77 12.30
N ALA A 268 -10.09 -0.54 12.52
CA ALA A 268 -9.54 -1.19 13.71
C ALA A 268 -8.00 -1.05 13.79
N ILE A 269 -7.29 -1.15 12.66
CA ILE A 269 -5.84 -0.92 12.59
C ILE A 269 -5.51 0.55 12.88
N VAL A 270 -6.24 1.48 12.26
CA VAL A 270 -6.05 2.93 12.47
C VAL A 270 -6.31 3.30 13.93
N GLU A 271 -7.40 2.81 14.52
CA GLU A 271 -7.77 3.06 15.91
C GLU A 271 -6.70 2.55 16.87
N ALA A 272 -6.21 1.33 16.67
CA ALA A 272 -5.16 0.75 17.51
C ALA A 272 -3.86 1.56 17.41
N ILE A 273 -3.36 1.83 16.19
CA ILE A 273 -2.08 2.52 15.98
C ILE A 273 -2.15 3.97 16.45
N SER A 274 -3.27 4.65 16.20
CA SER A 274 -3.45 6.05 16.61
C SER A 274 -3.85 6.23 18.08
N GLN A 275 -4.15 5.14 18.78
CA GLN A 275 -4.70 5.16 20.13
C GLN A 275 -5.94 6.07 20.23
N GLY A 276 -6.84 5.98 19.24
CA GLY A 276 -8.07 6.77 19.15
C GLY A 276 -7.91 8.20 18.64
N SER A 277 -6.69 8.62 18.25
CA SER A 277 -6.46 9.97 17.70
C SER A 277 -6.84 10.09 16.21
N GLY A 278 -7.25 9.00 15.57
CA GLY A 278 -7.55 8.95 14.14
C GLY A 278 -6.30 8.96 13.25
N SER A 279 -6.51 9.15 11.95
CA SER A 279 -5.44 9.07 10.97
C SER A 279 -4.35 10.12 11.19
N THR A 280 -3.11 9.78 10.86
CA THR A 280 -2.00 10.75 10.87
C THR A 280 -2.06 11.74 9.70
N TYR A 281 -2.97 11.57 8.73
CA TYR A 281 -3.26 12.53 7.66
C TYR A 281 -4.30 13.57 8.08
N ALA A 282 -5.40 13.10 8.65
CA ALA A 282 -6.40 13.95 9.28
C ALA A 282 -6.72 13.37 10.66
N PRO A 283 -6.12 13.94 11.73
CA PRO A 283 -6.44 13.53 13.08
C PRO A 283 -7.94 13.69 13.32
N GLY A 284 -8.54 12.73 14.03
CA GLY A 284 -9.92 12.87 14.47
C GLY A 284 -10.06 14.15 15.30
N LYS A 285 -11.16 14.89 15.12
CA LYS A 285 -11.50 15.94 16.09
C LYS A 285 -11.68 15.24 17.44
N ALA A 286 -11.10 15.79 18.50
CA ALA A 286 -11.41 15.33 19.86
C ALA A 286 -12.95 15.29 19.99
N LYS A 287 -13.49 14.18 20.49
CA LYS A 287 -14.92 14.10 20.83
C LYS A 287 -15.16 15.24 21.83
N LEU A 288 -15.87 16.28 21.38
CA LEU A 288 -16.41 17.34 22.24
C LEU A 288 -17.51 16.73 23.11
#